data_AF-Q1IRA6-F1
#
_entry.id   AF-Q1IRA6-F1
#
_cell.length_a   1.000
_cell.length_b   1.000
_cell.length_c   1.000
_cell.angle_alpha   90.00
_cell.angle_beta   90.00
_cell.angle_gamma   90.00
#
_symmetry.space_group_name_H-M   'P 1'
#
loop_
_entity.id
_entity.type
_entity.pdbx_description
1 polymer ?
#
loop_
_entity_poly.entity_id
_entity_poly.type
_entity_poly.pdbx_seq_one_letter_code
_entity_poly.pdbx_strand_id
1 'polypeptide(L)'
;MNVKYLWFALLALAFSGAIWAQDDAKAPQNQAPPRSDIESSSNDTRIDTSPPKDDATNHPDSNVDDVLEFHPFDPHKAMKDIEVGDYYFKRENYRGALNRYQEALIYKPNDAEATLRVARTQEKLKEVEDARDNYAAYLKIIHEGKDADEARKAIERLTKEIGEGPKTDSPKQ
;
A
#
# COMPACT_ATOMS: atom_id res chain seq x y z
N MET A 1 9.89 -48.33 -12.06
CA MET A 1 8.63 -49.04 -12.39
C MET A 1 8.15 -49.71 -11.13
N ASN A 2 7.21 -49.11 -10.38
CA ASN A 2 6.51 -49.77 -9.27
C ASN A 2 5.02 -49.36 -9.32
N VAL A 3 4.29 -50.27 -9.95
CA VAL A 3 2.87 -50.62 -9.96
C VAL A 3 1.86 -49.70 -9.24
N LYS A 4 0.92 -49.21 -10.04
CA LYS A 4 -0.38 -48.59 -9.70
C LYS A 4 -1.37 -49.63 -9.16
N TYR A 5 -2.55 -49.14 -8.73
CA TYR A 5 -3.81 -49.86 -8.43
C TYR A 5 -4.00 -50.19 -6.94
N LEU A 6 -5.16 -50.00 -6.31
CA LEU A 6 -6.50 -49.60 -6.74
C LEU A 6 -7.38 -49.75 -5.48
N TRP A 7 -8.38 -48.87 -5.34
CA TRP A 7 -9.61 -49.06 -4.56
C TRP A 7 -9.56 -49.18 -3.02
N PHE A 8 -10.23 -48.26 -2.33
CA PHE A 8 -11.45 -48.49 -1.53
C PHE A 8 -12.08 -47.10 -1.27
N ALA A 9 -13.16 -46.75 -1.97
CA ALA A 9 -14.55 -46.97 -1.57
C ALA A 9 -15.06 -45.94 -0.53
N LEU A 10 -15.59 -44.84 -1.07
CA LEU A 10 -16.94 -44.30 -0.84
C LEU A 10 -17.67 -44.82 0.41
N LEU A 11 -17.90 -43.92 1.38
CA LEU A 11 -18.96 -44.09 2.38
C LEU A 11 -19.73 -42.78 2.52
N ALA A 12 -20.78 -42.65 1.72
CA ALA A 12 -21.90 -41.78 2.00
C ALA A 12 -22.70 -42.38 3.16
N LEU A 13 -23.01 -41.59 4.18
CA LEU A 13 -24.01 -41.97 5.17
C LEU A 13 -24.84 -40.73 5.51
N ALA A 14 -25.97 -40.65 4.82
CA ALA A 14 -27.11 -39.83 5.18
C ALA A 14 -27.70 -40.34 6.50
N PHE A 15 -27.80 -39.47 7.50
CA PHE A 15 -28.59 -39.70 8.71
C PHE A 15 -29.98 -39.12 8.49
N SER A 16 -30.92 -39.98 8.10
CA SER A 16 -32.36 -39.77 8.23
C SER A 16 -32.90 -40.70 9.31
N GLY A 17 -33.68 -40.15 10.24
CA GLY A 17 -34.46 -40.89 11.27
C GLY A 17 -34.67 -39.98 12.49
N ALA A 18 -35.78 -39.25 12.65
CA ALA A 18 -37.19 -39.63 12.87
C ALA A 18 -37.59 -39.62 14.37
N ILE A 19 -38.44 -38.63 14.69
CA ILE A 19 -39.59 -38.65 15.63
C ILE A 19 -39.26 -38.67 17.14
N TRP A 20 -39.77 -37.67 17.88
CA TRP A 20 -40.82 -37.84 18.91
C TRP A 20 -41.62 -36.53 19.07
N ALA A 21 -42.92 -36.70 19.19
CA ALA A 21 -43.93 -35.65 19.37
C ALA A 21 -43.84 -35.00 20.74
N GLN A 22 -44.23 -33.72 20.83
CA GLN A 22 -44.58 -33.10 22.11
C GLN A 22 -45.67 -32.02 21.92
N ASP A 23 -46.87 -32.41 22.34
CA ASP A 23 -47.96 -31.64 22.95
C ASP A 23 -48.48 -30.35 22.26
N ASP A 24 -49.67 -30.47 21.69
CA ASP A 24 -50.59 -29.36 21.39
C ASP A 24 -51.07 -28.68 22.68
N ALA A 25 -50.25 -27.79 23.24
CA ALA A 25 -50.68 -26.82 24.25
C ALA A 25 -51.12 -25.53 23.54
N LYS A 26 -52.44 -25.33 23.46
CA LYS A 26 -53.07 -24.10 22.97
C LYS A 26 -52.65 -22.92 23.86
N ALA A 27 -51.72 -22.10 23.37
CA ALA A 27 -51.24 -20.92 24.06
C ALA A 27 -52.38 -19.89 24.27
N PRO A 28 -52.47 -19.22 25.43
CA PRO A 28 -53.40 -18.12 25.61
C PRO A 28 -52.96 -16.98 24.70
N GLN A 29 -53.91 -16.37 23.98
CA GLN A 29 -53.67 -15.15 23.22
C GLN A 29 -53.39 -14.00 24.20
N ASN A 30 -52.13 -13.88 24.62
CA ASN A 30 -51.63 -12.64 25.18
C ASN A 30 -51.63 -11.61 24.06
N GLN A 31 -52.64 -10.75 24.08
CA GLN A 31 -52.63 -9.52 23.30
C GLN A 31 -51.31 -8.82 23.60
N ALA A 32 -50.53 -8.55 22.56
CA ALA A 32 -49.35 -7.73 22.69
C ALA A 32 -49.78 -6.43 23.39
N PRO A 33 -49.03 -5.94 24.40
CA PRO A 33 -49.30 -4.61 24.94
C PRO A 33 -49.35 -3.63 23.76
N PRO A 34 -50.20 -2.59 23.79
CA PRO A 34 -50.21 -1.61 22.73
C PRO A 34 -48.76 -1.16 22.56
N ARG A 35 -48.20 -1.40 21.38
CA ARG A 35 -46.95 -0.76 20.99
C ARG A 35 -47.30 0.71 21.01
N SER A 36 -47.01 1.39 22.13
CA SER A 36 -46.80 2.82 22.08
C SER A 36 -45.72 2.98 21.02
N ASP A 37 -46.08 3.64 19.94
CA ASP A 37 -45.14 4.13 18.94
C ASP A 37 -44.24 5.14 19.66
N ILE A 38 -43.29 4.62 20.44
CA ILE A 38 -42.14 5.38 20.87
C ILE A 38 -41.31 5.43 19.60
N GLU A 39 -41.68 6.37 18.74
CA GLU A 39 -40.83 6.85 17.69
C GLU A 39 -39.44 7.04 18.30
N SER A 40 -38.47 6.32 17.75
CA SER A 40 -37.09 6.49 18.12
C SER A 40 -36.75 7.97 17.89
N SER A 41 -36.47 8.71 18.97
CA SER A 41 -36.09 10.13 18.95
C SER A 41 -34.81 10.42 18.13
N SER A 42 -34.17 9.38 17.60
CA SER A 42 -32.99 9.42 16.73
C SER A 42 -33.19 10.16 15.40
N ASN A 43 -34.43 10.54 15.04
CA ASN A 43 -34.69 11.40 13.89
C ASN A 43 -34.60 12.90 14.19
N ASP A 44 -34.65 13.32 15.46
CA ASP A 44 -34.68 14.76 15.84
C ASP A 44 -33.28 15.41 15.86
N THR A 45 -32.24 14.62 15.54
CA THR A 45 -30.85 15.08 15.38
C THR A 45 -30.26 14.58 14.06
N ARG A 46 -31.06 14.55 12.99
CA ARG A 46 -30.52 14.36 11.64
C ARG A 46 -29.78 15.63 11.22
N ILE A 47 -28.57 15.79 11.74
CA ILE A 47 -27.64 16.86 11.42
C ILE A 47 -27.38 16.78 9.91
N ASP A 48 -27.50 17.92 9.25
CA ASP A 48 -27.12 18.04 7.85
C ASP A 48 -25.60 17.90 7.75
N THR A 49 -25.14 16.70 7.41
CA THR A 49 -23.72 16.40 7.19
C THR A 49 -23.30 16.69 5.74
N SER A 50 -24.11 17.45 4.99
CA SER A 50 -23.71 17.91 3.66
C SER A 50 -22.47 18.81 3.79
N PRO A 51 -21.47 18.66 2.90
CA PRO A 51 -20.36 19.60 2.84
C PRO A 51 -20.87 21.03 2.67
N PRO A 52 -20.26 22.03 3.35
CA PRO A 52 -20.52 23.44 3.10
C PRO A 52 -20.49 23.77 1.60
N LYS A 53 -21.29 24.73 1.15
CA LYS A 53 -21.46 25.05 -0.28
C LYS A 53 -20.16 25.40 -1.01
N ASP A 54 -19.14 25.83 -0.27
CA ASP A 54 -17.83 26.24 -0.78
C ASP A 54 -16.68 25.29 -0.41
N ASP A 55 -16.96 24.13 0.19
CA ASP A 55 -15.93 23.20 0.71
C ASP A 55 -15.01 22.72 -0.42
N ALA A 56 -15.59 22.36 -1.57
CA ALA A 56 -14.84 21.93 -2.75
C ALA A 56 -13.96 23.04 -3.37
N THR A 57 -14.26 24.31 -3.12
CA THR A 57 -13.47 25.45 -3.63
C THR A 57 -12.36 25.83 -2.67
N ASN A 58 -12.62 25.75 -1.36
CA ASN A 58 -11.65 26.12 -0.32
C ASN A 58 -10.68 24.98 0.02
N HIS A 59 -11.03 23.74 -0.33
CA HIS A 59 -10.23 22.56 -0.06
C HIS A 59 -10.06 21.70 -1.32
N PRO A 60 -9.21 22.15 -2.27
CA PRO A 60 -9.00 21.46 -3.55
C PRO A 60 -8.43 20.03 -3.41
N ASP A 61 -7.76 19.75 -2.28
CA ASP A 61 -7.19 18.43 -1.97
C ASP A 61 -8.22 17.45 -1.36
N SER A 62 -9.49 17.87 -1.17
CA SER A 62 -10.55 17.01 -0.58
C SER A 62 -11.26 16.13 -1.59
N ASN A 63 -10.86 16.20 -2.87
CA ASN A 63 -11.53 15.48 -3.93
C ASN A 63 -11.25 13.99 -3.77
N VAL A 64 -12.28 13.21 -3.43
CA VAL A 64 -12.20 11.76 -3.16
C VAL A 64 -12.02 10.91 -4.42
N ASP A 65 -11.70 11.51 -5.57
CA ASP A 65 -11.38 10.80 -6.81
C ASP A 65 -10.04 10.03 -6.69
N ASP A 66 -9.13 10.53 -5.86
CA ASP A 66 -8.01 9.73 -5.35
C ASP A 66 -8.51 8.87 -4.19
N VAL A 67 -9.31 7.85 -4.52
CA VAL A 67 -9.30 6.61 -3.72
C VAL A 67 -7.90 6.01 -3.89
N LEU A 68 -6.91 6.65 -3.26
CA LEU A 68 -5.63 6.03 -2.97
C LEU A 68 -6.00 4.69 -2.37
N GLU A 69 -5.60 3.61 -3.03
CA GLU A 69 -5.57 2.30 -2.39
C GLU A 69 -4.76 2.52 -1.11
N PHE A 70 -5.45 2.64 0.03
CA PHE A 70 -4.84 2.96 1.31
C PHE A 70 -4.00 1.75 1.68
N HIS A 71 -2.79 1.70 1.16
CA HIS A 71 -1.84 0.68 1.52
C HIS A 71 -1.61 0.85 3.03
N PRO A 72 -1.91 -0.18 3.84
CA PRO A 72 -1.68 -0.09 5.26
C PRO A 72 -0.21 0.22 5.51
N PHE A 73 0.07 1.19 6.36
CA PHE A 73 1.44 1.47 6.80
C PHE A 73 2.02 0.20 7.42
N ASP A 74 3.00 -0.41 6.74
CA ASP A 74 3.62 -1.67 7.15
C ASP A 74 5.16 -1.58 7.01
N PRO A 75 5.86 -1.22 8.10
CA PRO A 75 7.31 -1.14 8.11
C PRO A 75 8.01 -2.49 7.84
N HIS A 76 7.38 -3.61 8.19
CA HIS A 76 7.96 -4.93 7.96
C HIS A 76 7.91 -5.30 6.49
N LYS A 77 6.80 -5.01 5.83
CA LYS A 77 6.68 -5.14 4.37
C LYS A 77 7.70 -4.25 3.66
N ALA A 78 7.80 -2.97 4.05
CA ALA A 78 8.78 -2.05 3.47
C ALA A 78 10.22 -2.57 3.61
N MET A 79 10.61 -3.04 4.79
CA MET A 79 11.94 -3.61 5.02
C MET A 79 12.19 -4.87 4.17
N LYS A 80 11.16 -5.70 3.96
CA LYS A 80 11.27 -6.86 3.07
C LYS A 80 11.49 -6.44 1.62
N ASP A 81 10.78 -5.41 1.16
CA ASP A 81 10.92 -4.89 -0.19
C ASP A 81 12.32 -4.26 -0.40
N ILE A 82 12.89 -3.60 0.61
CA ILE A 82 14.30 -3.14 0.59
C ILE A 82 15.27 -4.31 0.43
N GLU A 83 15.10 -5.40 1.19
CA GLU A 83 15.96 -6.59 1.09
C GLU A 83 15.91 -7.21 -0.33
N VAL A 84 14.70 -7.29 -0.90
CA VAL A 84 14.51 -7.80 -2.27
C VAL A 84 15.11 -6.83 -3.30
N GLY A 85 14.98 -5.53 -3.08
CA GLY A 85 15.63 -4.50 -3.88
C GLY A 85 17.16 -4.65 -3.87
N ASP A 86 17.76 -4.85 -2.69
CA ASP A 86 19.20 -5.07 -2.53
C ASP A 86 19.66 -6.35 -3.26
N TYR A 87 18.83 -7.40 -3.24
CA TYR A 87 19.08 -8.61 -4.02
C TYR A 87 19.11 -8.34 -5.53
N TYR A 88 18.16 -7.57 -6.07
CA TYR A 88 18.18 -7.19 -7.49
C TYR A 88 19.33 -6.24 -7.83
N PHE A 89 19.66 -5.31 -6.94
CA PHE A 89 20.76 -4.37 -7.11
C PHE A 89 22.10 -5.08 -7.24
N LYS A 90 22.35 -6.09 -6.39
CA LYS A 90 23.55 -6.94 -6.46
C LYS A 90 23.66 -7.74 -7.76
N ARG A 91 22.54 -7.99 -8.44
CA ARG A 91 22.47 -8.67 -9.73
C ARG A 91 22.49 -7.72 -10.92
N GLU A 92 22.79 -6.44 -10.68
CA GLU A 92 22.81 -5.36 -11.68
C GLU A 92 21.45 -5.13 -12.37
N ASN A 93 20.37 -5.69 -11.82
CA ASN A 93 19.02 -5.42 -12.28
C ASN A 93 18.48 -4.18 -11.56
N TYR A 94 18.98 -3.02 -11.98
CA TYR A 94 18.64 -1.74 -11.35
C TYR A 94 17.17 -1.37 -11.53
N ARG A 95 16.54 -1.70 -12.66
CA ARG A 95 15.09 -1.46 -12.86
C ARG A 95 14.23 -2.27 -11.89
N GLY A 96 14.56 -3.55 -11.70
CA GLY A 96 13.88 -4.40 -10.73
C GLY A 96 14.10 -3.92 -9.30
N ALA A 97 15.32 -3.49 -8.98
CA ALA A 97 15.63 -2.93 -7.67
C ALA A 97 14.84 -1.64 -7.40
N LEU A 98 14.79 -0.72 -8.36
CA LEU A 98 14.07 0.55 -8.26
C LEU A 98 12.60 0.33 -7.94
N ASN A 99 11.94 -0.58 -8.68
CA ASN A 99 10.54 -0.91 -8.43
C ASN A 99 10.32 -1.41 -6.98
N ARG A 100 11.21 -2.27 -6.46
CA ARG A 100 11.08 -2.76 -5.08
C ARG A 100 11.32 -1.68 -4.03
N TYR A 101 12.26 -0.78 -4.26
CA TYR A 101 12.45 0.35 -3.34
C TYR A 101 11.28 1.34 -3.38
N GLN A 102 10.66 1.54 -4.54
CA GLN A 102 9.43 2.34 -4.66
C GLN A 102 8.28 1.69 -3.89
N GLU A 103 8.09 0.37 -3.99
CA GLU A 103 7.11 -0.36 -3.17
C GLU A 103 7.37 -0.15 -1.67
N ALA A 104 8.63 -0.16 -1.24
CA ALA A 104 8.95 0.12 0.17
C ALA A 104 8.47 1.50 0.62
N LEU A 105 8.56 2.52 -0.25
CA LEU A 105 8.06 3.88 0.03
C LEU A 105 6.53 3.97 0.03
N ILE A 106 5.83 3.05 -0.64
CA ILE A 106 4.36 2.95 -0.57
C ILE A 106 3.92 2.52 0.83
N TYR A 107 4.54 1.47 1.38
CA TYR A 107 4.20 0.95 2.72
C TYR A 107 4.79 1.81 3.86
N LYS A 108 5.91 2.47 3.61
CA LYS A 108 6.57 3.37 4.57
C LYS A 108 6.99 4.67 3.88
N PRO A 109 6.07 5.63 3.74
CA PRO A 109 6.39 6.95 3.21
C PRO A 109 7.47 7.62 4.06
N ASN A 110 8.35 8.39 3.42
CA ASN A 110 9.47 9.10 4.07
C ASN A 110 10.49 8.18 4.77
N ASP A 111 10.64 6.94 4.30
CA ASP A 111 11.72 6.08 4.79
C ASP A 111 13.08 6.51 4.20
N ALA A 112 13.97 6.98 5.08
CA ALA A 112 15.29 7.46 4.67
C ALA A 112 16.13 6.36 3.99
N GLU A 113 16.04 5.11 4.46
CA GLU A 113 16.81 4.02 3.85
C GLU A 113 16.32 3.73 2.43
N ALA A 114 15.01 3.52 2.23
CA ALA A 114 14.44 3.30 0.91
C ALA A 114 14.72 4.48 -0.05
N THR A 115 14.56 5.72 0.39
CA THR A 115 14.87 6.91 -0.44
C THR A 115 16.33 6.94 -0.89
N LEU A 116 17.28 6.62 0.00
CA LEU A 116 18.69 6.56 -0.36
C LEU A 116 18.98 5.44 -1.37
N ARG A 117 18.32 4.29 -1.22
CA ARG A 117 18.46 3.15 -2.16
C ARG A 117 17.88 3.47 -3.53
N VAL A 118 16.74 4.16 -3.59
CA VAL A 118 16.17 4.71 -4.83
C VAL A 118 17.19 5.60 -5.52
N ALA A 119 17.73 6.60 -4.82
CA ALA A 119 18.70 7.55 -5.37
C ALA A 119 19.95 6.84 -5.95
N ARG A 120 20.56 5.93 -5.16
CA ARG A 120 21.71 5.11 -5.60
C ARG A 120 21.39 4.26 -6.83
N THR A 121 20.16 3.78 -6.95
CA THR A 121 19.72 2.95 -8.09
C THR A 121 19.48 3.79 -9.33
N GLN A 122 18.88 4.98 -9.19
CA GLN A 122 18.67 5.93 -10.27
C GLN A 122 20.00 6.44 -10.84
N GLU A 123 21.01 6.67 -10.00
CA GLU A 123 22.37 6.96 -10.48
C GLU A 123 22.91 5.86 -11.40
N LYS A 124 22.67 4.59 -11.06
CA LYS A 124 23.09 3.44 -11.89
C LYS A 124 22.29 3.36 -13.19
N LEU A 125 21.04 3.82 -13.18
CA LEU A 125 20.18 3.92 -14.35
C LEU A 125 20.46 5.16 -15.22
N LYS A 126 21.35 6.05 -14.78
CA LYS A 126 21.64 7.35 -15.40
C LYS A 126 20.44 8.31 -15.42
N GLU A 127 19.53 8.14 -14.45
CA GLU A 127 18.41 9.05 -14.19
C GLU A 127 18.91 10.16 -13.25
N VAL A 128 19.77 11.04 -13.79
CA VAL A 128 20.57 12.00 -13.02
C VAL A 128 19.71 13.02 -12.26
N GLU A 129 18.64 13.50 -12.89
CA GLU A 129 17.72 14.47 -12.31
C GLU A 129 16.94 13.87 -11.12
N ASP A 130 16.31 12.72 -11.35
CA ASP A 130 15.55 12.01 -10.32
C ASP A 130 16.44 11.57 -9.15
N ALA A 131 17.66 11.10 -9.45
CA ALA A 131 18.63 10.72 -8.42
C ALA A 131 18.98 11.89 -7.51
N ARG A 132 19.24 13.07 -8.09
CA ARG A 132 19.54 14.30 -7.34
C ARG A 132 18.38 14.66 -6.42
N ASP A 133 17.16 14.60 -6.93
CA ASP A 133 15.97 14.98 -6.18
C ASP A 133 15.70 14.00 -5.02
N ASN A 134 15.93 12.71 -5.21
CA ASN A 134 15.83 11.70 -4.15
C ASN A 134 16.95 11.85 -3.11
N TYR A 135 18.19 12.17 -3.49
CA TYR A 135 19.23 12.50 -2.50
C TYR A 135 18.89 13.77 -1.70
N ALA A 136 18.30 14.78 -2.36
CA ALA A 136 17.85 15.98 -1.66
C ALA A 136 16.71 15.66 -0.69
N ALA A 137 15.77 14.79 -1.06
CA ALA A 137 14.73 14.29 -0.17
C ALA A 137 15.31 13.52 1.03
N TYR A 138 16.30 12.66 0.80
CA TYR A 138 17.02 11.96 1.87
C TYR A 138 17.65 12.94 2.88
N LEU A 139 18.31 13.99 2.39
CA LEU A 139 18.95 15.00 3.25
C LEU A 139 17.97 15.83 4.08
N LYS A 140 16.70 15.94 3.65
CA LYS A 140 15.64 16.56 4.47
C LYS A 140 15.24 15.69 5.66
N ILE A 141 15.42 14.37 5.55
CA ILE A 141 15.12 13.42 6.63
C ILE A 141 16.34 13.26 7.55
N ILE A 142 17.50 12.97 6.96
CA ILE A 142 18.76 12.75 7.67
C ILE A 142 19.79 13.80 7.24
N HIS A 143 20.10 14.71 8.15
CA HIS A 143 20.97 15.86 7.88
C HIS A 143 22.47 15.52 8.03
N GLU A 144 22.80 14.57 8.92
CA GLU A 144 24.18 14.22 9.29
C GLU A 144 24.41 12.71 9.28
N GLY A 145 25.66 12.30 9.02
CA GLY A 145 26.08 10.91 8.97
C GLY A 145 26.83 10.56 7.69
N LYS A 146 27.42 9.36 7.64
CA LYS A 146 28.22 8.91 6.49
C LYS A 146 27.42 8.92 5.18
N ASP A 147 26.18 8.44 5.23
CA ASP A 147 25.30 8.40 4.06
C ASP A 147 24.82 9.82 3.65
N ALA A 148 24.67 10.74 4.60
CA ALA A 148 24.37 12.15 4.30
C ALA A 148 25.55 12.85 3.62
N ASP A 149 26.78 12.58 4.06
CA ASP A 149 27.99 13.07 3.39
C ASP A 149 28.09 12.53 1.95
N GLU A 150 27.75 11.25 1.75
CA GLU A 150 27.68 10.64 0.42
C GLU A 150 26.61 11.31 -0.45
N ALA A 151 25.41 11.51 0.08
CA ALA A 151 24.31 12.17 -0.63
C ALA A 151 24.66 13.60 -1.06
N ARG A 152 25.33 14.39 -0.21
CA ARG A 152 25.78 15.74 -0.59
C ARG A 152 26.80 15.71 -1.74
N LYS A 153 27.79 14.83 -1.66
CA LYS A 153 28.78 14.64 -2.74
C LYS A 153 28.13 14.14 -4.03
N ALA A 154 27.15 13.25 -3.92
CA ALA A 154 26.37 12.78 -5.05
C ALA A 154 25.62 13.92 -5.72
N ILE A 155 24.90 14.76 -4.96
CA ILE A 155 24.20 15.94 -5.48
C ILE A 155 25.16 16.89 -6.20
N GLU A 156 26.33 17.19 -5.63
CA GLU A 156 27.33 18.05 -6.28
C GLU A 156 27.78 17.49 -7.63
N ARG A 157 28.08 16.18 -7.67
CA ARG A 157 28.47 15.47 -8.89
C ARG A 157 27.35 15.46 -9.94
N LEU A 158 26.14 15.09 -9.55
CA LEU A 158 24.97 15.02 -10.43
C LEU A 158 24.59 16.42 -10.95
N THR A 159 24.68 17.45 -10.12
CA THR A 159 24.42 18.84 -10.54
C THR A 159 25.42 19.30 -11.60
N LYS A 160 26.70 18.93 -11.44
CA LYS A 160 27.73 19.19 -12.46
C LYS A 160 27.43 18.44 -13.77
N GLU A 161 27.00 17.18 -13.69
CA GLU A 161 26.65 16.37 -14.85
C GLU A 161 25.45 16.96 -15.62
N ILE A 162 24.42 17.43 -14.91
CA ILE A 162 23.27 18.13 -15.51
C ILE A 162 23.74 19.44 -16.18
N GLY A 163 24.61 20.21 -15.53
CA GLY A 163 25.12 21.47 -16.06
C GLY A 163 26.08 21.33 -17.25
N GLU A 164 26.76 20.18 -17.38
CA GLU A 164 27.61 19.87 -18.54
C GLU A 164 26.80 19.41 -19.77
N GLY A 165 25.50 19.12 -19.61
CA GLY A 165 24.63 18.58 -20.64
C GLY A 165 25.01 17.16 -21.06
N PRO A 166 24.09 16.38 -21.67
CA PRO A 166 24.45 15.09 -22.22
C PRO A 166 25.51 15.35 -23.29
N LYS A 167 26.72 14.81 -23.08
CA LYS A 167 27.75 14.74 -24.13
C LYS A 167 27.15 13.86 -25.21
N THR A 168 26.42 14.48 -26.14
CA THR A 168 25.94 13.85 -27.35
C THR A 168 27.19 13.46 -28.12
N ASP A 169 27.62 12.22 -27.95
CA ASP A 169 28.49 11.55 -28.90
C ASP A 169 27.72 11.49 -30.22
N SER A 170 27.77 12.59 -30.97
CA SER A 170 27.26 12.63 -32.33
C SER A 170 27.97 11.52 -33.11
N PRO A 171 27.25 10.54 -33.68
CA PRO A 171 27.88 9.58 -34.56
C PRO A 171 28.42 10.36 -35.75
N LYS A 172 29.75 10.34 -35.94
CA LYS A 172 30.37 10.75 -37.21
C LYS A 172 29.71 9.94 -38.32
N GLN A 173 28.85 10.59 -39.09
CA GLN A 173 28.47 10.17 -40.44
C GLN A 173 29.50 10.74 -41.40
#